data_AF-A0A1Z4KUV3-F1
#
_entry.id   AF-A0A1Z4KUV3-F1
#
_cell.length_a   1.000
_cell.length_b   1.000
_cell.length_c   1.000
_cell.angle_alpha   90.00
_cell.angle_beta   90.00
_cell.angle_gamma   90.00
#
_symmetry.space_group_name_H-M   'P 1'
#
loop_
_entity.id
_entity.type
_entity.pdbx_description
1 polymer ?
#
loop_
_entity_poly.entity_id
_entity_poly.type
_entity_poly.pdbx_seq_one_letter_code
_entity_poly.pdbx_strand_id
1 'polypeptide(L)' 'MSEGEVSLIDLVSVTQYLLSQIEKHPDFLKLEYYPDLTIGDAKTALSYIKYELENEQQLSAATTKAFD' A
#
# COMPACT_ATOMS: atom_id res chain seq x y z
N MET A 1 -9.30 10.09 -17.38
CA MET A 1 -8.00 9.44 -17.10
C MET A 1 -7.48 8.90 -18.41
N SER A 2 -6.25 9.24 -18.80
CA SER A 2 -5.61 8.66 -19.99
C SER A 2 -5.35 7.18 -19.74
N GLU A 3 -5.51 6.35 -20.76
CA GLU A 3 -5.08 4.94 -20.72
C GLU A 3 -3.59 4.89 -20.30
N GLY A 4 -3.31 4.28 -19.13
CA GLY A 4 -1.94 4.01 -18.68
C GLY A 4 -1.55 4.55 -17.30
N GLU A 5 -2.37 5.36 -16.62
CA GLU A 5 -2.02 5.86 -15.28
C GLU A 5 -2.55 4.92 -14.18
N VAL A 6 -1.65 4.18 -13.54
CA VAL A 6 -1.97 3.34 -12.39
C VAL A 6 -2.16 4.25 -11.17
N SER A 7 -3.29 4.12 -10.48
CA SER A 7 -3.53 4.94 -9.30
C SER A 7 -2.56 4.58 -8.16
N LEU A 8 -2.19 5.57 -7.35
CA LEU A 8 -1.30 5.33 -6.20
C LEU A 8 -1.90 4.31 -5.21
N ILE A 9 -3.22 4.29 -5.03
CA ILE A 9 -3.90 3.32 -4.16
C ILE A 9 -3.80 1.89 -4.70
N ASP A 10 -3.81 1.71 -6.03
CA ASP A 10 -3.57 0.41 -6.65
C ASP A 10 -2.12 -0.04 -6.47
N LEU A 11 -1.15 0.88 -6.65
CA LEU A 11 0.27 0.59 -6.41
C LEU A 11 0.51 0.13 -4.96
N VAL A 12 -0.07 0.83 -3.99
CA VAL A 12 0.03 0.47 -2.57
C VAL A 12 -0.59 -0.91 -2.31
N SER A 13 -1.79 -1.16 -2.84
CA SER A 13 -2.51 -2.42 -2.63
C SER A 13 -1.78 -3.61 -3.27
N VAL A 14 -1.27 -3.45 -4.49
CA VAL A 14 -0.47 -4.49 -5.17
C VAL A 14 0.84 -4.74 -4.41
N THR A 15 1.50 -3.69 -3.91
CA THR A 15 2.74 -3.84 -3.14
C THR A 15 2.50 -4.60 -1.83
N GLN A 16 1.43 -4.28 -1.10
CA GLN A 16 1.04 -5.02 0.12
C GLN A 16 0.81 -6.51 -0.19
N TYR A 17 0.14 -6.81 -1.30
CA TYR A 17 -0.05 -8.19 -1.74
C TYR A 17 1.30 -8.88 -2.02
N LEU A 18 2.18 -8.26 -2.81
CA LEU A 18 3.49 -8.83 -3.14
C LEU A 18 4.35 -9.07 -1.90
N LEU A 19 4.40 -8.11 -0.97
CA LEU A 19 5.11 -8.29 0.30
C LEU A 19 4.57 -9.47 1.11
N SER A 20 3.25 -9.70 1.11
CA SER A 20 2.65 -10.88 1.76
C SER A 20 3.05 -12.21 1.10
N GLN A 21 3.35 -12.20 -0.20
CA GLN A 21 3.84 -13.39 -0.90
C GLN A 21 5.31 -13.62 -0.60
N ILE A 22 6.13 -12.57 -0.56
CA ILE A 22 7.56 -12.64 -0.21
C ILE A 22 7.72 -13.17 1.22
N GLU A 23 6.96 -12.64 2.17
CA GLU A 23 6.99 -13.05 3.59
C GLU A 23 6.73 -14.56 3.78
N LYS A 24 5.93 -15.17 2.90
CA LYS A 24 5.59 -16.60 2.94
C LYS A 24 6.51 -17.48 2.09
N HIS A 25 7.40 -16.88 1.30
CA HIS A 25 8.20 -17.62 0.33
C HIS A 25 9.29 -18.45 1.03
N PRO A 26 9.44 -19.76 0.73
CA PRO A 26 10.43 -20.61 1.38
C PRO A 26 11.87 -20.08 1.28
N ASP A 27 12.22 -19.45 0.16
CA ASP A 27 13.57 -18.90 -0.02
C ASP A 27 13.82 -17.68 0.85
N PHE A 28 12.79 -16.87 1.14
CA PHE A 28 12.91 -15.76 2.09
C PHE A 28 13.06 -16.28 3.52
N LEU A 29 12.29 -17.31 3.90
CA LEU A 29 12.34 -17.92 5.24
C LEU A 29 13.66 -18.64 5.55
N LYS A 30 14.41 -19.06 4.52
CA LYS A 30 15.72 -19.71 4.67
C LYS A 30 16.87 -18.71 4.80
N LEU A 31 16.63 -17.42 4.57
CA LEU A 31 17.67 -16.41 4.71
C LEU A 31 18.06 -16.30 6.18
N GLU A 32 19.35 -16.47 6.48
CA GLU A 32 19.94 -16.03 7.75
C GLU A 32 20.20 -14.51 7.68
N TYR A 33 19.12 -13.75 7.50
CA TYR A 33 19.14 -12.31 7.30
C TYR A 33 18.33 -11.62 8.40
N TYR A 34 19.00 -10.74 9.14
CA TYR A 34 18.44 -10.03 10.29
C TYR A 34 18.55 -8.51 10.08
N PRO A 35 17.67 -7.92 9.27
CA PRO A 35 17.69 -6.49 9.02
C PRO A 35 17.14 -5.70 10.20
N ASP A 36 17.55 -4.43 10.31
CA ASP A 36 16.93 -3.47 11.23
C ASP A 36 15.48 -3.13 10.84
N LEU A 37 15.16 -3.25 9.54
CA LEU A 37 13.82 -3.04 8.98
C LEU A 37 13.29 -4.33 8.34
N THR A 38 12.09 -4.72 8.73
CA THR A 38 11.45 -5.96 8.31
C THR A 38 10.40 -5.74 7.21
N ILE A 39 9.93 -6.84 6.59
CA ILE A 39 8.74 -6.80 5.74
C ILE A 39 7.51 -6.31 6.53
N GLY A 40 7.45 -6.60 7.83
CA GLY A 40 6.39 -6.08 8.71
C GLY A 40 6.39 -4.56 8.79
N ASP A 41 7.57 -3.93 8.86
CA ASP A 41 7.71 -2.47 8.87
C ASP A 41 7.27 -1.87 7.54
N ALA A 42 7.65 -2.48 6.42
CA ALA A 42 7.21 -2.05 5.09
C ALA A 42 5.67 -2.15 4.94
N LYS A 43 5.06 -3.25 5.41
CA LYS A 43 3.60 -3.44 5.41
C LYS A 43 2.89 -2.42 6.29
N THR A 44 3.49 -2.05 7.42
CA THR A 44 2.97 -1.02 8.33
C THR A 44 2.99 0.35 7.66
N ALA A 45 4.13 0.75 7.07
CA ALA A 45 4.25 2.00 6.34
C ALA A 45 3.24 2.13 5.19
N LEU A 46 3.05 1.05 4.41
CA LEU A 46 2.03 1.01 3.35
C LEU A 46 0.61 1.12 3.88
N SER A 47 0.34 0.59 5.08
CA SER A 47 -0.99 0.71 5.70
C SER A 47 -1.29 2.15 6.10
N TYR A 48 -0.30 2.90 6.61
CA TYR A 48 -0.45 4.32 6.88
C TYR A 48 -0.65 5.13 5.60
N ILE A 49 0.13 4.87 4.55
CA ILE A 49 -0.07 5.53 3.25
C ILE A 49 -1.48 5.26 2.71
N LYS A 50 -1.93 4.00 2.75
CA LYS A 50 -3.26 3.62 2.29
C LYS A 50 -4.36 4.35 3.06
N TYR A 51 -4.24 4.41 4.38
CA TYR A 51 -5.19 5.12 5.24
C TYR A 51 -5.31 6.60 4.85
N GLU A 52 -4.19 7.31 4.67
CA GLU A 52 -4.21 8.72 4.27
C GLU A 52 -4.82 8.91 2.87
N LEU A 53 -4.50 8.05 1.91
CA LEU A 53 -5.08 8.10 0.56
C LEU A 53 -6.60 7.90 0.57
N GLU A 54 -7.09 6.93 1.34
CA GLU A 54 -8.51 6.66 1.49
C GLU A 54 -9.23 7.84 2.17
N ASN A 55 -8.59 8.47 3.16
CA ASN A 55 -9.10 9.66 3.83
C ASN A 55 -9.20 10.86 2.88
N GLU A 56 -8.17 11.14 2.08
CA GLU A 56 -8.21 12.23 1.09
C GLU A 56 -9.30 12.02 0.03
N GLN A 57 -9.48 10.79 -0.45
CA GLN A 57 -10.56 10.47 -1.40
C GLN A 57 -11.95 10.72 -0.80
N GLN A 58 -12.16 10.37 0.48
CA GLN A 58 -13.41 10.62 1.19
C GLN A 58 -13.67 12.13 1.37
N LEU A 59 -12.65 12.89 1.75
CA LEU A 59 -12.75 14.36 1.91
C LEU A 59 -13.06 15.06 0.58
N SER A 60 -12.41 14.62 -0.51
CA SER A 60 -12.67 15.12 -1.86
C SER A 60 -14.11 14.86 -2.31
N ALA A 61 -14.61 13.64 -2.07
CA ALA A 61 -15.98 13.26 -2.39
C ALA A 61 -17.03 14.04 -1.56
N ALA A 62 -16.75 14.27 -0.28
CA ALA A 62 -17.62 15.07 0.59
C ALA A 62 -17.68 16.54 0.18
N THR A 63 -16.54 17.11 -0.21
CA THR A 63 -16.45 18.49 -0.70
C THR A 63 -17.23 18.67 -2.00
N THR A 64 -17.12 17.73 -2.94
CA THR A 64 -17.85 17.78 -4.22
C THR A 64 -19.37 17.77 -4.01
N LYS A 65 -19.88 16.93 -3.09
CA LYS A 65 -21.31 16.87 -2.75
C LYS A 65 -21.86 18.12 -2.03
N ALA A 66 -21.00 18.93 -1.42
CA ALA A 66 -21.43 20.13 -0.70
C ALA A 66 -21.66 21.34 -1.62
N PHE A 67 -21.22 21.25 -2.88
CA PHE A 67 -21.36 22.30 -3.90
C PHE A 67 -22.31 21.93 -5.04
N ASP A 68 -22.95 20.75 -4.97
CA ASP A 68 -24.08 20.32 -5.82
C ASP A 68 -25.42 20.63 -5.13
#